data_AF-A0A924XKG8-F1
#
_entry.id   AF-A0A924XKG8-F1
#
_cell.length_a   1.000
_cell.length_b   1.000
_cell.length_c   1.000
_cell.angle_alpha   90.00
_cell.angle_beta   90.00
_cell.angle_gamma   90.00
#
_symmetry.space_group_name_H-M   'P 1'
#
loop_
_entity.id
_entity.type
_entity.pdbx_description
1 polymer ?
#
loop_
_entity_poly.entity_id
_entity_poly.type
_entity_poly.pdbx_seq_one_letter_code
_entity_poly.pdbx_strand_id
1 'polypeptide(L)' 'QSGVVKVFGSTWTAFPDVGELPLIEGERVEVVRVQGSSLYVRRIDDGLPSWRQSAILPDENE' A
#
# COMPACT_ATOMS: atom_id res chain seq x y z
N GLN A 1 -12.18 6.25 -4.57
CA GLN A 1 -12.45 6.95 -3.29
C GLN A 1 -11.18 7.68 -2.88
N SER A 2 -11.25 8.92 -2.39
CA SER A 2 -10.08 9.69 -1.95
C SER A 2 -9.78 9.46 -0.47
N GLY A 3 -8.51 9.59 -0.08
CA GLY A 3 -8.03 9.50 1.30
C GLY A 3 -7.11 10.66 1.67
N VAL A 4 -6.73 10.71 2.94
CA VAL A 4 -5.80 11.70 3.48
C VAL A 4 -4.53 10.98 3.90
N VAL A 5 -3.38 11.47 3.43
CA VAL A 5 -2.07 10.89 3.75
C VAL A 5 -1.15 11.93 4.37
N LYS A 6 -0.21 11.47 5.20
CA LYS A 6 0.80 12.32 5.81
C LYS A 6 2.16 12.07 5.16
N VAL A 7 2.69 13.08 4.50
CA VAL A 7 3.96 13.04 3.77
C VAL A 7 4.90 14.06 4.40
N PHE A 8 6.00 13.60 5.01
CA PHE A 8 6.99 14.44 5.71
C PHE A 8 6.37 15.45 6.70
N GLY A 9 5.30 15.05 7.40
CA GLY A 9 4.62 15.91 8.36
C GLY A 9 3.47 16.75 7.79
N SER A 10 3.40 16.90 6.47
CA SER A 10 2.33 17.62 5.76
C SER A 10 1.19 16.69 5.37
N THR A 11 -0.03 17.21 5.43
CA THR A 11 -1.26 16.46 5.07
C THR A 11 -1.62 16.72 3.61
N TRP A 12 -1.83 15.64 2.84
CA TRP A 12 -2.17 15.71 1.41
C TRP A 12 -3.40 14.87 1.08
N THR A 13 -4.14 15.28 0.05
CA THR A 13 -5.21 14.48 -0.54
C THR A 13 -4.61 13.44 -1.48
N ALA A 14 -4.97 12.17 -1.28
CA ALA A 14 -4.49 11.06 -2.08
C ALA A 14 -5.62 10.25 -2.71
N PHE A 15 -5.31 9.63 -3.83
CA PHE A 15 -6.19 8.74 -4.57
C PHE A 15 -5.43 7.43 -4.84
N PRO A 16 -6.08 6.26 -4.69
CA PRO A 16 -5.50 5.02 -5.18
C PRO A 16 -5.25 5.14 -6.69
N ASP A 17 -4.12 4.62 -7.15
CA ASP A 17 -3.80 4.57 -8.57
C ASP A 17 -4.71 3.57 -9.32
N VAL A 18 -4.66 3.58 -10.65
CA VAL A 18 -5.55 2.75 -11.47
C VAL A 18 -5.32 1.26 -11.16
N GLY A 19 -6.37 0.59 -10.70
CA GLY A 19 -6.33 -0.85 -10.35
C GLY A 19 -6.00 -1.13 -8.89
N GLU A 20 -5.68 -0.11 -8.10
CA GLU A 20 -5.46 -0.26 -6.66
C GLU A 20 -6.78 -0.35 -5.88
N LEU A 21 -6.72 -1.03 -4.74
CA LEU A 21 -7.84 -1.10 -3.80
C LEU A 21 -8.05 0.24 -3.07
N PRO A 22 -9.24 0.48 -2.49
CA PRO A 22 -9.46 1.63 -1.63
C PRO A 22 -8.43 1.70 -0.49
N LEU A 23 -7.99 2.92 -0.18
CA LEU A 23 -7.04 3.16 0.90
C LEU A 23 -7.69 2.87 2.26
N ILE A 24 -6.95 2.19 3.15
CA ILE A 24 -7.37 1.96 4.53
C ILE A 24 -6.54 2.85 5.46
N GLU A 25 -7.17 3.35 6.52
CA GLU A 25 -6.49 4.16 7.52
C GLU A 25 -5.36 3.37 8.20
N GLY A 26 -4.22 4.03 8.41
CA GLY A 26 -3.04 3.44 9.04
C GLY A 26 -2.08 2.71 8.09
N GLU A 27 -2.46 2.57 6.81
CA GLU A 27 -1.61 1.91 5.82
C GLU A 27 -0.48 2.78 5.31
N ARG A 28 0.64 2.11 4.96
CA ARG A 28 1.74 2.75 4.24
C ARG A 28 1.45 2.71 2.74
N VAL A 29 1.73 3.83 2.09
CA VAL A 29 1.50 4.01 0.67
C VAL A 29 2.71 4.64 0.03
N GLU A 30 2.95 4.31 -1.23
CA GLU A 30 3.98 4.92 -2.06
C GLU A 30 3.33 5.93 -3.01
N VAL A 31 3.93 7.11 -3.12
CA VAL A 31 3.47 8.13 -4.09
C VAL A 31 4.00 7.77 -5.47
N VAL A 32 3.09 7.46 -6.39
CA VAL A 32 3.43 7.07 -7.77
C VAL A 32 3.40 8.28 -8.71
N ARG A 33 2.50 9.23 -8.45
CA ARG A 33 2.30 10.40 -9.31
C ARG A 33 1.70 11.58 -8.55
N VAL A 34 2.04 12.79 -8.99
CA VAL A 34 1.50 14.05 -8.45
C VAL A 34 0.73 14.78 -9.55
N GLN A 35 -0.49 15.24 -9.24
CA GLN A 35 -1.27 16.12 -10.11
C GLN A 35 -1.81 17.31 -9.31
N GLY A 36 -1.18 18.47 -9.50
CA GLY A 36 -1.53 19.68 -8.76
C GLY A 36 -1.38 19.46 -7.26
N SER A 37 -2.48 19.55 -6.52
CA SER A 37 -2.55 19.32 -5.06
C SER A 37 -2.98 17.89 -4.68
N SER A 38 -3.05 16.97 -5.64
CA SER A 38 -3.48 15.59 -5.44
C SER A 38 -2.34 14.60 -5.67
N LEU A 39 -2.26 13.60 -4.80
CA LEU A 39 -1.31 12.49 -4.91
C LEU A 39 -2.04 11.25 -5.42
N TYR A 40 -1.37 10.48 -6.28
CA TYR A 40 -1.79 9.14 -6.66
C TYR A 40 -0.83 8.17 -5.99
N VAL A 41 -1.40 7.18 -5.31
CA VAL A 41 -0.64 6.29 -4.43
C VAL A 41 -0.99 4.83 -4.69
N ARG A 42 -0.02 3.95 -4.46
CA ARG A 42 -0.23 2.50 -4.39
C ARG A 42 0.06 2.00 -2.99
N ARG A 43 -0.62 0.94 -2.56
CA ARG A 43 -0.38 0.35 -1.24
C ARG A 43 1.00 -0.31 -1.24
N ILE A 44 1.72 -0.15 -0.14
CA ILE A 44 2.90 -0.97 0.12
C ILE A 44 2.40 -2.15 0.93
N ASP A 45 2.32 -3.32 0.30
CA ASP A 45 2.17 -4.55 1.07
C ASP A 45 3.48 -4.76 1.83
N ASP A 46 3.46 -4.50 3.15
CA ASP A 46 4.48 -4.98 4.11
C ASP A 46 4.43 -6.54 4.25
N GLY A 47 3.90 -7.23 3.23
CA GLY A 47 3.93 -8.67 3.12
C GLY A 47 5.37 -9.12 3.23
N LEU A 48 5.62 -10.04 4.17
CA LEU A 48 6.91 -10.68 4.31
C LEU A 48 7.42 -11.09 2.92
N PRO A 49 8.70 -10.85 2.58
CA PRO A 49 9.23 -11.20 1.28
C PRO A 49 8.91 -12.67 0.96
N SER A 50 8.66 -13.00 -0.31
CA SER A 50 8.10 -14.30 -0.74
C SER A 50 8.77 -15.55 -0.14
N TRP A 51 10.07 -15.47 0.16
CA TRP A 51 10.82 -16.53 0.85
C TRP A 51 10.37 -16.79 2.32
N ARG A 52 9.72 -15.82 2.97
CA ARG A 52 9.06 -15.95 4.29
C ARG A 52 7.58 -16.30 4.19
N GLN A 53 6.96 -16.22 3.01
CA GLN A 53 5.60 -16.69 2.79
C GLN A 53 5.53 -18.22 2.65
N SER A 54 6.64 -18.88 2.29
CA SER A 54 6.72 -20.35 2.12
C SER A 54 6.99 -21.14 3.42
N ALA A 55 6.82 -20.54 4.60
CA ALA A 55 6.92 -21.27 5.87
C ALA A 55 5.69 -22.16 6.18
N ILE A 56 4.77 -22.31 5.23
CA ILE A 56 3.84 -23.44 5.19
C ILE A 56 4.51 -24.48 4.30
N LEU A 57 5.47 -25.23 4.85
CA LEU A 57 5.87 -26.50 4.25
C LEU A 57 4.62 -27.40 4.29
N PRO A 58 4.26 -28.10 3.20
CA PRO A 58 3.31 -29.19 3.34
C PRO A 58 3.90 -30.15 4.37
N ASP A 59 3.12 -30.52 5.38
CA ASP A 59 3.49 -31.59 6.32
C ASP A 59 3.82 -32.82 5.47
N GLU A 60 5.12 -33.12 5.30
CA GLU A 60 5.57 -34.40 4.79
C GLU A 60 5.38 -35.42 5.93
N ASN A 61 4.14 -35.85 6.15
CA ASN A 61 3.76 -37.12 6.76
C ASN A 61 2.24 -37.34 6.66
N GLU A 62 1.82 -38.07 5.63
CA GLU A 62 1.10 -39.36 5.78
C GLU A 62 1.10 -40.15 4.46
#